data_AF-A0A939GKT4-F1
#
_entry.id   AF-A0A939GKT4-F1
#
_cell.length_a   1.000
_cell.length_b   1.000
_cell.length_c   1.000
_cell.angle_alpha   90.00
_cell.angle_beta   90.00
_cell.angle_gamma   90.00
#
_symmetry.space_group_name_H-M   'P 1'
#
loop_
_entity.id
_entity.type
_entity.pdbx_description
1 polymer ?
#
loop_
_entity_poly.entity_id
_entity_poly.type
_entity_poly.pdbx_seq_one_letter_code
_entity_poly.pdbx_strand_id
1 'polypeptide(L)'
;MKSIVKQLSLFELELTKTNPETIVLPKGYKGLAAFHKYWGKKPIECLAFLIENLTEKGDIVLDPFLGSGLVAREAVIRERRFIGIDINPVAVELSNLLVNLPNPDILKKALDELEISVKSEIYKTYLLEDGKFATHYLWHENELNSVWHLSPRRNESDKRIPTNYDYQAFKQFEGYEPKIPRPIKLFQNSRINTNDTLTLKDLFTGRALHNIDLLLNAIHKQPDSIKSALLLSLTAASGQMSKMVFAITGRGKTKSEPTNKIEVGSWVIGYWRPTLHFEINVWNCFIKRANSLLKSIQEDEFKKGYCVSKKLTDVINNKADVAIFQGDNRKVLNNCPDETISLILTDPPHSDRIPYLELSEMWNCLIDKEPDFSQEIVVSNARSRGKNKNNYVNEMTEFMQTATRILKPGGILALFFNARDADSWQFLKEVIPSDNQLQFRGLFPMNYSANSVIQDSRKGGLKNDFVLIYQKPGNEDNIKLMLLEKLPNWSKEIPDIHSK
;
A
#
# COMPACT_ATOMS: atom_id res chain seq x y z
N MET A 1 -27.62 -20.35 25.32
CA MET A 1 -28.51 -19.62 24.39
C MET A 1 -28.89 -18.28 25.01
N LYS A 2 -28.25 -17.19 24.57
CA LYS A 2 -28.78 -15.83 24.64
C LYS A 2 -28.57 -15.25 23.25
N SER A 3 -29.65 -15.22 22.46
CA SER A 3 -29.64 -14.65 21.11
C SER A 3 -29.51 -13.14 21.23
N ILE A 4 -28.35 -12.62 20.86
CA ILE A 4 -28.24 -11.20 20.52
C ILE A 4 -28.84 -11.09 19.13
N VAL A 5 -30.15 -10.86 19.07
CA VAL A 5 -30.82 -10.39 17.86
C VAL A 5 -30.29 -8.99 17.62
N LYS A 6 -29.32 -8.86 16.72
CA LYS A 6 -28.88 -7.57 16.20
C LYS A 6 -30.06 -7.03 15.39
N GLN A 7 -30.70 -5.99 15.90
CA GLN A 7 -31.78 -5.28 15.22
C GLN A 7 -31.26 -4.84 13.84
N LEU A 8 -31.76 -5.49 12.79
CA LEU A 8 -31.52 -5.10 11.41
C LEU A 8 -32.29 -3.78 11.19
N SER A 9 -31.59 -2.65 11.17
CA SER A 9 -32.21 -1.39 10.78
C SER A 9 -32.58 -1.46 9.31
N LEU A 10 -33.88 -1.42 9.03
CA LEU A 10 -34.52 -1.48 7.72
C LEU A 10 -34.42 -0.12 6.98
N PHE A 11 -33.25 0.52 7.05
CA PHE A 11 -32.90 1.63 6.19
C PHE A 11 -31.90 1.08 5.17
N GLU A 12 -32.16 1.29 3.89
CA GLU A 12 -31.10 1.29 2.89
C GLU A 12 -29.97 2.14 3.49
N LEU A 13 -28.81 1.51 3.74
CA LEU A 13 -27.62 2.18 4.26
C LEU A 13 -27.16 3.17 3.19
N GLU A 14 -27.79 4.34 3.12
CA GLU A 14 -27.24 5.48 2.42
C GLU A 14 -25.86 5.71 3.03
N LEU A 15 -24.82 5.58 2.21
CA LEU A 15 -23.50 6.11 2.53
C LEU A 15 -23.69 7.50 3.11
N THR A 16 -23.25 7.73 4.35
CA THR A 16 -23.34 9.05 4.93
C THR A 16 -22.59 10.01 4.02
N LYS A 17 -23.29 10.97 3.40
CA LYS A 17 -22.66 12.03 2.61
C LYS A 17 -21.52 12.62 3.42
N THR A 18 -20.33 12.60 2.84
CA THR A 18 -19.15 13.25 3.39
C THR A 18 -19.42 14.74 3.59
N ASN A 19 -18.90 15.28 4.68
CA ASN A 19 -18.96 16.71 5.02
C ASN A 19 -17.54 17.31 4.88
N PRO A 20 -17.37 18.53 4.36
CA PRO A 20 -16.11 19.30 4.43
C PRO A 20 -15.28 19.14 5.71
N GLU A 21 -15.92 19.09 6.88
CA GLU A 21 -15.24 18.93 8.18
C GLU A 21 -14.50 17.59 8.32
N THR A 22 -14.98 16.54 7.66
CA THR A 22 -14.40 15.19 7.72
C THR A 22 -13.04 15.08 7.03
N ILE A 23 -12.72 16.02 6.14
CA ILE A 23 -11.44 16.08 5.41
C ILE A 23 -10.32 16.69 6.29
N VAL A 24 -10.69 17.55 7.25
CA VAL A 24 -9.71 18.28 8.09
C VAL A 24 -9.04 17.37 9.10
N LEU A 25 -9.75 16.37 9.63
CA LEU A 25 -9.25 15.45 10.65
C LEU A 25 -9.56 13.99 10.28
N PRO A 26 -8.86 13.44 9.28
CA PRO A 26 -9.11 12.08 8.84
C PRO A 26 -8.74 11.05 9.91
N LYS A 27 -9.50 9.96 9.98
CA LYS A 27 -9.24 8.87 10.91
C LYS A 27 -8.10 7.99 10.41
N GLY A 28 -7.38 7.39 11.35
CA GLY A 28 -6.36 6.38 11.03
C GLY A 28 -6.98 5.20 10.28
N TYR A 29 -6.23 4.61 9.34
CA TYR A 29 -6.68 3.44 8.59
C TYR A 29 -7.08 2.30 9.53
N LYS A 30 -8.24 1.70 9.26
CA LYS A 30 -8.77 0.50 9.92
C LYS A 30 -9.26 -0.51 8.87
N GLY A 31 -9.55 -1.73 9.32
CA GLY A 31 -10.09 -2.79 8.46
C GLY A 31 -9.24 -3.03 7.21
N LEU A 32 -9.91 -3.13 6.06
CA LEU A 32 -9.29 -3.39 4.76
C LEU A 32 -8.22 -2.33 4.40
N ALA A 33 -8.44 -1.05 4.73
CA ALA A 33 -7.48 0.00 4.44
C ALA A 33 -6.17 -0.12 5.28
N ALA A 34 -6.21 -0.82 6.41
CA ALA A 34 -5.05 -1.06 7.28
C ALA A 34 -4.36 -2.42 7.03
N PHE A 35 -4.96 -3.29 6.21
CA PHE A 35 -4.52 -4.67 6.02
C PHE A 35 -3.06 -4.77 5.52
N HIS A 36 -2.76 -4.14 4.39
CA HIS A 36 -1.46 -4.19 3.73
C HIS A 36 -0.75 -2.83 3.80
N LYS A 37 0.56 -2.79 4.07
CA LYS A 37 1.34 -1.55 3.97
C LYS A 37 1.47 -1.14 2.50
N TYR A 38 1.27 0.13 2.18
CA TYR A 38 1.59 0.69 0.87
C TYR A 38 1.99 2.15 1.08
N TRP A 39 2.95 2.65 0.31
CA TRP A 39 3.43 4.02 0.43
C TRP A 39 2.46 4.99 -0.24
N GLY A 40 2.30 6.21 0.27
CA GLY A 40 1.48 7.24 -0.37
C GLY A 40 -0.05 7.10 -0.17
N LYS A 41 -0.53 6.20 0.71
CA LYS A 41 -1.97 6.07 1.00
C LYS A 41 -2.60 7.41 1.36
N LYS A 42 -3.71 7.75 0.71
CA LYS A 42 -4.52 8.94 1.01
C LYS A 42 -5.69 8.62 1.94
N PRO A 43 -6.06 9.54 2.85
CA PRO A 43 -7.18 9.36 3.76
C PRO A 43 -8.49 9.06 3.03
N ILE A 44 -9.24 8.09 3.56
CA ILE A 44 -10.50 7.63 2.98
C ILE A 44 -11.49 8.79 2.86
N GLU A 45 -11.59 9.63 3.89
CA GLU A 45 -12.53 10.74 3.96
C GLU A 45 -12.33 11.75 2.83
N CYS A 46 -11.07 12.00 2.42
CA CYS A 46 -10.77 12.90 1.31
C CYS A 46 -11.12 12.26 -0.04
N LEU A 47 -10.75 11.00 -0.27
CA LEU A 47 -11.08 10.28 -1.50
C LEU A 47 -12.59 10.17 -1.69
N ALA A 48 -13.28 9.77 -0.62
CA ALA A 48 -14.73 9.70 -0.52
C ALA A 48 -15.40 11.02 -0.90
N PHE A 49 -14.93 12.12 -0.31
CA PHE A 49 -15.50 13.44 -0.56
C PHE A 49 -15.35 13.89 -2.00
N LEU A 50 -14.16 13.71 -2.58
CA LEU A 50 -13.91 14.07 -3.98
C LEU A 50 -14.77 13.24 -4.93
N ILE A 51 -14.90 11.93 -4.69
CA ILE A 51 -15.76 11.08 -5.53
C ILE A 51 -17.23 11.50 -5.38
N GLU A 52 -17.73 11.69 -4.16
CA GLU A 52 -19.14 12.04 -3.91
C GLU A 52 -19.56 13.36 -4.52
N ASN A 53 -18.70 14.38 -4.42
CA ASN A 53 -19.07 15.75 -4.76
C ASN A 53 -18.62 16.18 -6.16
N LEU A 54 -17.74 15.41 -6.81
CA LEU A 54 -17.26 15.74 -8.17
C LEU A 54 -17.85 14.83 -9.25
N THR A 55 -18.54 13.76 -8.87
CA THR A 55 -19.18 12.81 -9.81
C THR A 55 -20.58 12.43 -9.36
N GLU A 56 -21.39 11.95 -10.30
CA GLU A 56 -22.68 11.33 -10.02
C GLU A 56 -22.58 9.79 -9.96
N LYS A 57 -23.64 9.11 -9.48
CA LYS A 57 -23.70 7.65 -9.59
C LYS A 57 -23.65 7.23 -11.06
N GLY A 58 -22.90 6.16 -11.36
CA GLY A 58 -22.69 5.65 -12.73
C GLY A 58 -21.63 6.39 -13.54
N ASP A 59 -21.10 7.52 -13.07
CA ASP A 59 -19.93 8.16 -13.66
C ASP A 59 -18.69 7.25 -13.59
N ILE A 60 -17.73 7.53 -14.47
CA ILE A 60 -16.46 6.79 -14.51
C ILE A 60 -15.38 7.60 -13.80
N VAL A 61 -14.80 7.00 -12.77
CA VAL A 61 -13.62 7.50 -12.05
C VAL A 61 -12.39 6.73 -12.53
N LEU A 62 -11.30 7.45 -12.78
CA LEU A 62 -10.01 6.89 -13.18
C LEU A 62 -8.93 7.19 -12.13
N ASP A 63 -8.17 6.16 -11.77
CA ASP A 63 -6.87 6.31 -11.10
C ASP A 63 -5.78 5.61 -11.95
N PRO A 64 -4.91 6.38 -12.63
CA PRO A 64 -3.82 5.85 -13.46
C PRO A 64 -2.53 5.56 -12.68
N PHE A 65 -2.55 5.70 -11.34
CA PHE A 65 -1.45 5.41 -10.43
C PHE A 65 -1.99 4.76 -9.13
N LEU A 66 -2.76 3.67 -9.28
CA LEU A 66 -3.61 3.07 -8.23
C LEU A 66 -3.02 2.96 -6.84
N GLY A 67 -1.75 2.56 -6.78
CA GLY A 67 -1.01 2.33 -5.55
C GLY A 67 -1.72 1.41 -4.57
N SER A 68 -2.34 2.00 -3.55
CA SER A 68 -3.01 1.25 -2.48
C SER A 68 -4.40 0.71 -2.82
N GLY A 69 -4.97 1.12 -3.95
CA GLY A 69 -6.30 0.69 -4.40
C GLY A 69 -7.48 1.31 -3.65
N LEU A 70 -7.24 2.27 -2.77
CA LEU A 70 -8.31 2.92 -2.00
C LEU A 70 -9.26 3.72 -2.89
N VAL A 71 -8.77 4.40 -3.94
CA VAL A 71 -9.65 5.10 -4.89
C VAL A 71 -10.59 4.12 -5.59
N ALA A 72 -10.08 2.95 -6.00
CA ALA A 72 -10.87 1.90 -6.64
C ALA A 72 -12.03 1.46 -5.75
N ARG A 73 -11.73 1.16 -4.48
CA ARG A 73 -12.72 0.79 -3.48
C ARG A 73 -13.74 1.90 -3.24
N GLU A 74 -13.27 3.12 -2.96
CA GLU A 74 -14.14 4.23 -2.63
C GLU A 74 -15.05 4.62 -3.81
N ALA A 75 -14.60 4.41 -5.06
CA ALA A 75 -15.41 4.63 -6.26
C ALA A 75 -16.56 3.61 -6.37
N VAL A 76 -16.24 2.31 -6.29
CA VAL A 76 -17.25 1.26 -6.50
C VAL A 76 -18.27 1.18 -5.36
N ILE A 77 -17.87 1.41 -4.10
CA ILE A 77 -18.83 1.43 -2.98
C ILE A 77 -19.83 2.59 -3.15
N ARG A 78 -19.40 3.69 -3.78
CA ARG A 78 -20.22 4.86 -4.13
C ARG A 78 -20.98 4.71 -5.44
N GLU A 79 -21.02 3.52 -6.01
CA GLU A 79 -21.74 3.25 -7.26
C GLU A 79 -21.20 4.06 -8.44
N ARG A 80 -19.90 4.38 -8.44
CA ARG A 80 -19.18 4.84 -9.64
C ARG A 80 -18.56 3.63 -10.32
N ARG A 81 -18.48 3.71 -11.64
CA ARG A 81 -17.66 2.80 -12.43
C ARG A 81 -16.21 3.20 -12.29
N PHE A 82 -15.30 2.23 -12.28
CA PHE A 82 -13.90 2.49 -12.00
C PHE A 82 -12.96 1.89 -13.03
N ILE A 83 -11.97 2.68 -13.45
CA ILE A 83 -10.83 2.21 -14.23
C ILE A 83 -9.57 2.49 -13.43
N GLY A 84 -8.75 1.46 -13.25
CA GLY A 84 -7.51 1.54 -12.49
C GLY A 84 -6.31 1.06 -13.29
N ILE A 85 -5.19 1.76 -13.21
CA ILE A 85 -3.94 1.32 -13.85
C ILE A 85 -2.77 1.51 -12.88
N ASP A 86 -1.87 0.54 -12.83
CA ASP A 86 -0.58 0.70 -12.17
C ASP A 86 0.48 -0.17 -12.85
N ILE A 87 1.72 0.31 -12.88
CA ILE A 87 2.85 -0.49 -13.38
C ILE A 87 3.27 -1.56 -12.36
N ASN A 88 2.93 -1.36 -11.08
CA ASN A 88 3.28 -2.23 -9.98
C ASN A 88 2.32 -3.43 -9.84
N PRO A 89 2.78 -4.67 -10.05
CA PRO A 89 1.93 -5.84 -9.98
C PRO A 89 1.24 -6.01 -8.61
N VAL A 90 1.94 -5.75 -7.50
CA VAL A 90 1.34 -5.90 -6.17
C VAL A 90 0.29 -4.82 -5.87
N ALA A 91 0.41 -3.62 -6.46
CA ALA A 91 -0.61 -2.58 -6.36
C ALA A 91 -1.90 -3.01 -7.07
N VAL A 92 -1.75 -3.64 -8.24
CA VAL A 92 -2.84 -4.24 -9.01
C VAL A 92 -3.50 -5.38 -8.25
N GLU A 93 -2.73 -6.32 -7.70
CA GLU A 93 -3.28 -7.42 -6.88
C GLU A 93 -4.01 -6.90 -5.63
N LEU A 94 -3.45 -5.90 -4.94
CA LEU A 94 -4.08 -5.27 -3.78
C LEU A 94 -5.39 -4.57 -4.17
N SER A 95 -5.40 -3.82 -5.27
CA SER A 95 -6.58 -3.13 -5.77
C SER A 95 -7.67 -4.12 -6.17
N ASN A 96 -7.31 -5.21 -6.86
CA ASN A 96 -8.24 -6.29 -7.20
C ASN A 96 -8.84 -6.95 -5.96
N LEU A 97 -8.05 -7.20 -4.91
CA LEU A 97 -8.57 -7.73 -3.64
C LEU A 97 -9.63 -6.78 -3.04
N LEU A 98 -9.38 -5.47 -3.02
CA LEU A 98 -10.28 -4.49 -2.39
C LEU A 98 -11.62 -4.29 -3.12
N VAL A 99 -11.69 -4.61 -4.41
CA VAL A 99 -12.93 -4.55 -5.22
C VAL A 99 -13.53 -5.92 -5.52
N ASN A 100 -12.86 -7.01 -5.12
CA ASN A 100 -13.35 -8.37 -5.28
C ASN A 100 -12.93 -9.22 -4.07
N LEU A 101 -13.59 -8.97 -2.94
CA LEU A 101 -13.25 -9.64 -1.68
C LEU A 101 -13.58 -11.14 -1.77
N PRO A 102 -12.70 -12.02 -1.26
CA PRO A 102 -13.00 -13.44 -1.24
C PRO A 102 -14.14 -13.75 -0.27
N ASN A 103 -14.84 -14.87 -0.51
CA ASN A 103 -15.81 -15.38 0.45
C ASN A 103 -15.11 -15.67 1.80
N PRO A 104 -15.58 -15.11 2.92
CA PRO A 104 -14.91 -15.22 4.21
C PRO A 104 -14.89 -16.67 4.75
N ASP A 105 -15.91 -17.48 4.46
CA ASP A 105 -15.97 -18.87 4.92
C ASP A 105 -14.97 -19.74 4.16
N ILE A 106 -14.83 -19.52 2.85
CA ILE A 106 -13.81 -20.20 2.03
C ILE A 106 -12.41 -19.80 2.49
N LEU A 107 -12.17 -18.50 2.74
CA LEU A 107 -10.90 -18.02 3.25
C LEU A 107 -10.60 -18.62 4.63
N LYS A 108 -11.59 -18.66 5.54
CA LYS A 108 -11.42 -19.27 6.87
C LYS A 108 -11.05 -20.75 6.76
N LYS A 109 -11.76 -21.51 5.93
CA LYS A 109 -11.46 -22.92 5.68
C LYS A 109 -10.03 -23.12 5.16
N ALA A 110 -9.62 -22.29 4.18
CA ALA A 110 -8.25 -22.33 3.67
C ALA A 110 -7.20 -22.06 4.76
N LEU A 111 -7.46 -21.11 5.66
CA LEU A 111 -6.55 -20.84 6.79
C LEU A 111 -6.45 -22.02 7.75
N ASP A 112 -7.56 -22.71 8.03
CA ASP A 112 -7.57 -23.91 8.87
C ASP A 112 -6.79 -25.07 8.21
N GLU A 113 -6.92 -25.24 6.89
CA GLU A 113 -6.13 -26.22 6.12
C GLU A 113 -4.63 -25.88 6.09
N LEU A 114 -4.27 -24.60 5.96
CA LEU A 114 -2.89 -24.13 6.06
C LEU A 114 -2.33 -24.41 7.46
N GLU A 115 -3.12 -24.17 8.50
CA GLU A 115 -2.71 -24.46 9.87
C GLU A 115 -2.41 -25.94 10.07
N ILE A 116 -3.26 -26.84 9.58
CA ILE A 116 -3.05 -28.29 9.66
C ILE A 116 -1.80 -28.71 8.86
N SER A 117 -1.59 -28.13 7.68
CA SER A 117 -0.59 -28.63 6.73
C SER A 117 0.83 -28.11 6.97
N VAL A 118 1.02 -26.88 7.47
CA VAL A 118 2.37 -26.28 7.57
C VAL A 118 2.73 -25.72 8.93
N LYS A 119 1.78 -25.47 9.85
CA LYS A 119 2.11 -24.86 11.15
C LYS A 119 3.09 -25.71 11.94
N SER A 120 2.89 -27.03 12.00
CA SER A 120 3.78 -27.93 12.75
C SER A 120 5.20 -27.92 12.19
N GLU A 121 5.35 -27.98 10.87
CA GLU A 121 6.66 -28.00 10.21
C GLU A 121 7.41 -26.68 10.44
N ILE A 122 6.72 -25.55 10.31
CA ILE A 122 7.29 -24.23 10.61
C ILE A 122 7.69 -24.15 12.08
N TYR A 123 6.83 -24.59 13.00
CA TYR A 123 7.09 -24.55 14.44
C TYR A 123 8.28 -25.43 14.84
N LYS A 124 8.49 -26.59 14.21
CA LYS A 124 9.67 -27.44 14.45
C LYS A 124 10.99 -26.66 14.24
N THR A 125 11.05 -25.74 13.27
CA THR A 125 12.24 -24.90 13.03
C THR A 125 12.51 -23.88 14.14
N TYR A 126 11.54 -23.66 15.03
CA TYR A 126 11.57 -22.76 16.17
C TYR A 126 11.46 -23.49 17.52
N LEU A 127 11.58 -24.83 17.52
CA LEU A 127 11.56 -25.64 18.75
C LEU A 127 12.73 -25.25 19.65
N LEU A 128 12.50 -25.22 20.96
CA LEU A 128 13.49 -24.99 22.00
C LEU A 128 13.82 -26.31 22.72
N GLU A 129 14.96 -26.34 23.41
CA GLU A 129 15.43 -27.51 24.18
C GLU A 129 14.42 -28.00 25.23
N ASP A 130 13.63 -27.09 25.81
CA ASP A 130 12.59 -27.38 26.79
C ASP A 130 11.23 -27.79 26.17
N GLY A 131 11.19 -28.00 24.86
CA GLY A 131 10.00 -28.39 24.11
C GLY A 131 9.04 -27.24 23.77
N LYS A 132 9.35 -26.00 24.17
CA LYS A 132 8.55 -24.82 23.78
C LYS A 132 8.94 -24.33 22.39
N PHE A 133 8.24 -23.32 21.90
CA PHE A 133 8.52 -22.69 20.61
C PHE A 133 8.92 -21.23 20.78
N ALA A 134 10.00 -20.83 20.11
CA ALA A 134 10.37 -19.44 20.01
C ALA A 134 9.35 -18.65 19.21
N THR A 135 9.09 -17.45 19.72
CA THR A 135 8.31 -16.41 19.03
C THR A 135 9.22 -15.41 18.35
N HIS A 136 10.35 -15.07 18.99
CA HIS A 136 11.31 -14.08 18.51
C HIS A 136 12.74 -14.49 18.89
N TYR A 137 13.69 -14.11 18.07
CA TYR A 137 15.12 -14.14 18.33
C TYR A 137 15.65 -12.71 18.17
N LEU A 138 16.35 -12.21 19.19
CA LEU A 138 17.03 -10.92 19.11
C LEU A 138 18.48 -11.15 18.71
N TRP A 139 18.90 -10.55 17.62
CA TRP A 139 20.24 -10.66 17.06
C TRP A 139 20.97 -9.34 17.18
N HIS A 140 22.25 -9.38 17.51
CA HIS A 140 23.18 -8.28 17.31
C HIS A 140 24.17 -8.71 16.24
N GLU A 141 24.01 -8.18 15.03
CA GLU A 141 24.70 -8.66 13.83
C GLU A 141 24.47 -10.17 13.62
N ASN A 142 25.50 -11.00 13.76
CA ASN A 142 25.41 -12.46 13.63
C ASN A 142 25.36 -13.19 14.98
N GLU A 143 25.35 -12.46 16.09
CA GLU A 143 25.34 -13.03 17.44
C GLU A 143 23.92 -13.03 18.03
N LEU A 144 23.47 -14.20 18.45
CA LEU A 144 22.17 -14.35 19.07
C LEU A 144 22.24 -13.79 20.50
N ASN A 145 21.46 -12.74 20.77
CA ASN A 145 21.44 -12.04 22.05
C ASN A 145 20.40 -12.61 23.02
N SER A 146 19.19 -12.91 22.55
CA SER A 146 18.16 -13.52 23.40
C SER A 146 17.11 -14.29 22.59
N VAL A 147 16.48 -15.26 23.25
CA VAL A 147 15.40 -16.09 22.70
C VAL A 147 14.13 -15.85 23.51
N TRP A 148 13.02 -15.59 22.82
CA TRP A 148 11.75 -15.21 23.44
C TRP A 148 10.68 -16.25 23.12
N HIS A 149 9.94 -16.70 24.14
CA HIS A 149 8.80 -17.61 23.97
C HIS A 149 7.57 -17.11 24.72
N LEU A 150 6.39 -17.60 24.40
CA LEU A 150 5.18 -17.26 25.16
C LEU A 150 5.30 -17.76 26.60
N SER A 151 4.94 -16.90 27.56
CA SER A 151 4.83 -17.32 28.96
C SER A 151 3.51 -18.05 29.18
N PRO A 152 3.48 -19.22 29.85
CA PRO A 152 2.22 -19.88 30.21
C PRO A 152 1.40 -19.10 31.23
N ARG A 153 2.03 -18.14 31.94
CA ARG A 153 1.45 -17.45 33.11
C ARG A 153 1.05 -16.00 32.83
N ARG A 154 1.42 -15.43 31.68
CA ARG A 154 1.16 -14.02 31.31
C ARG A 154 0.94 -13.91 29.79
N ASN A 155 0.19 -12.91 29.34
CA ASN A 155 0.13 -12.49 27.92
C ASN A 155 1.43 -11.79 27.45
N GLU A 156 2.58 -12.13 28.05
CA GLU A 156 3.89 -11.55 27.76
C GLU A 156 4.87 -12.65 27.33
N SER A 157 5.90 -12.27 26.57
CA SER A 157 6.98 -13.17 26.20
C SER A 157 8.05 -13.23 27.30
N ASP A 158 8.39 -14.44 27.75
CA ASP A 158 9.56 -14.68 28.59
C ASP A 158 10.81 -14.63 27.73
N LYS A 159 11.89 -14.06 28.29
CA LYS A 159 13.19 -13.88 27.63
C LYS A 159 14.24 -14.73 28.31
N ARG A 160 15.05 -15.45 27.55
CA ARG A 160 16.18 -16.21 28.07
C ARG A 160 17.46 -15.99 27.27
N ILE A 161 18.58 -16.33 27.90
CA ILE A 161 19.88 -16.40 27.26
C ILE A 161 19.86 -17.58 26.25
N PRO A 162 20.45 -17.42 25.06
CA PRO A 162 20.54 -18.51 24.08
C PRO A 162 21.40 -19.68 24.60
N THR A 163 21.03 -20.90 24.22
CA THR A 163 21.82 -22.12 24.50
C THR A 163 22.48 -22.62 23.21
N ASN A 164 23.42 -23.56 23.32
CA ASN A 164 24.04 -24.22 22.16
C ASN A 164 23.01 -24.84 21.22
N TYR A 165 21.88 -25.30 21.76
CA TYR A 165 20.77 -25.84 20.98
C TYR A 165 20.20 -24.78 20.00
N ASP A 166 20.01 -23.54 20.45
CA ASP A 166 19.47 -22.46 19.59
C ASP A 166 20.40 -22.15 18.42
N TYR A 167 21.71 -22.10 18.69
CA TYR A 167 22.72 -21.90 17.66
C TYR A 167 22.75 -23.05 16.65
N GLN A 168 22.67 -24.29 17.10
CA GLN A 168 22.63 -25.46 16.22
C GLN A 168 21.36 -25.48 15.36
N ALA A 169 20.20 -25.19 15.97
CA ALA A 169 18.92 -25.11 15.26
C ALA A 169 18.92 -24.03 14.17
N PHE A 170 19.55 -22.88 14.43
CA PHE A 170 19.73 -21.84 13.41
C PHE A 170 20.70 -22.27 12.29
N LYS A 171 21.84 -22.85 12.66
CA LYS A 171 22.92 -23.25 11.73
C LYS A 171 22.45 -24.25 10.65
N GLN A 172 21.45 -25.07 10.96
CA GLN A 172 20.82 -25.99 10.00
C GLN A 172 20.28 -25.29 8.73
N PHE A 173 19.94 -24.00 8.83
CA PHE A 173 19.36 -23.23 7.74
C PHE A 173 20.30 -22.20 7.12
N GLU A 174 21.55 -22.07 7.60
CA GLU A 174 22.48 -21.02 7.15
C GLU A 174 22.76 -21.07 5.64
N GLY A 175 22.81 -22.29 5.07
CA GLY A 175 22.98 -22.55 3.64
C GLY A 175 21.67 -22.76 2.86
N TYR A 176 20.51 -22.39 3.39
CA TYR A 176 19.25 -22.64 2.71
C TYR A 176 19.12 -21.81 1.41
N GLU A 177 18.77 -22.49 0.32
CA GLU A 177 18.45 -21.87 -0.97
C GLU A 177 16.94 -21.73 -1.13
N PRO A 178 16.40 -20.49 -1.25
CA PRO A 178 14.97 -20.28 -1.45
C PRO A 178 14.51 -20.85 -2.80
N LYS A 179 13.31 -21.45 -2.80
CA LYS A 179 12.64 -22.00 -3.98
C LYS A 179 11.78 -20.99 -4.74
N ILE A 180 11.90 -19.71 -4.38
CA ILE A 180 11.23 -18.60 -5.05
C ILE A 180 11.75 -18.54 -6.50
N PRO A 181 10.84 -18.48 -7.49
CA PRO A 181 11.15 -18.79 -8.89
C PRO A 181 12.10 -17.79 -9.58
N ARG A 182 12.24 -16.58 -9.03
CA ARG A 182 13.11 -15.55 -9.58
C ARG A 182 13.95 -14.85 -8.50
N PRO A 183 15.18 -14.41 -8.84
CA PRO A 183 15.94 -13.54 -7.96
C PRO A 183 15.23 -12.19 -7.81
N ILE A 184 15.45 -11.56 -6.67
CA ILE A 184 15.02 -10.17 -6.42
C ILE A 184 15.86 -9.23 -7.30
N LYS A 185 15.23 -8.25 -7.96
CA LYS A 185 15.92 -7.30 -8.85
C LYS A 185 16.01 -5.92 -8.21
N LEU A 186 17.13 -5.63 -7.56
CA LEU A 186 17.39 -4.34 -6.90
C LEU A 186 18.47 -3.55 -7.62
N PHE A 187 18.61 -2.27 -7.26
CA PHE A 187 19.58 -1.35 -7.84
C PHE A 187 20.37 -0.63 -6.75
N GLN A 188 21.54 -0.09 -7.10
CA GLN A 188 22.30 0.83 -6.26
C GLN A 188 21.48 2.09 -5.96
N ASN A 189 20.84 2.11 -4.79
CA ASN A 189 19.95 3.18 -4.38
C ASN A 189 20.03 3.39 -2.85
N SER A 190 20.88 4.34 -2.44
CA SER A 190 21.11 4.65 -1.03
C SER A 190 19.87 5.20 -0.31
N ARG A 191 18.91 5.80 -1.03
CA ARG A 191 17.66 6.32 -0.45
C ARG A 191 16.86 5.22 0.25
N ILE A 192 16.93 4.01 -0.30
CA ILE A 192 16.19 2.84 0.20
C ILE A 192 17.12 1.73 0.70
N ASN A 193 18.41 2.03 0.91
CA ASN A 193 19.43 1.10 1.42
C ASN A 193 19.62 -0.17 0.57
N THR A 194 19.60 -0.03 -0.75
CA THR A 194 19.79 -1.15 -1.68
C THR A 194 21.05 -1.03 -2.53
N ASN A 195 21.54 -2.18 -2.97
CA ASN A 195 22.50 -2.35 -4.06
C ASN A 195 22.03 -3.47 -4.99
N ASP A 196 22.67 -3.61 -6.14
CA ASP A 196 22.36 -4.60 -7.18
C ASP A 196 22.83 -6.03 -6.87
N THR A 197 23.60 -6.22 -5.79
CA THR A 197 24.05 -7.54 -5.32
C THR A 197 23.18 -8.10 -4.20
N LEU A 198 22.26 -7.30 -3.64
CA LEU A 198 21.36 -7.76 -2.59
C LEU A 198 20.44 -8.87 -3.08
N THR A 199 20.34 -9.91 -2.26
CA THR A 199 19.48 -11.06 -2.45
C THR A 199 18.43 -11.16 -1.34
N LEU A 200 17.48 -12.08 -1.48
CA LEU A 200 16.54 -12.39 -0.40
C LEU A 200 17.26 -12.91 0.87
N LYS A 201 18.44 -13.52 0.74
CA LYS A 201 19.22 -14.01 1.90
C LYS A 201 19.83 -12.88 2.73
N ASP A 202 20.00 -11.71 2.13
CA ASP A 202 20.41 -10.50 2.85
C ASP A 202 19.24 -9.90 3.63
N LEU A 203 18.01 -10.10 3.16
CA LEU A 203 16.79 -9.58 3.78
C LEU A 203 16.19 -10.54 4.82
N PHE A 204 16.36 -11.84 4.66
CA PHE A 204 15.76 -12.88 5.50
C PHE A 204 16.81 -13.84 6.05
N THR A 205 16.52 -14.49 7.16
CA THR A 205 17.33 -15.66 7.59
C THR A 205 17.01 -16.85 6.69
N GLY A 206 17.94 -17.80 6.54
CA GLY A 206 17.66 -19.02 5.78
C GLY A 206 16.49 -19.81 6.36
N ARG A 207 16.32 -19.79 7.69
CA ARG A 207 15.15 -20.36 8.38
C ARG A 207 13.85 -19.66 7.98
N ALA A 208 13.84 -18.33 7.93
CA ALA A 208 12.67 -17.58 7.49
C ALA A 208 12.32 -17.89 6.02
N LEU A 209 13.32 -17.95 5.12
CA LEU A 209 13.10 -18.32 3.72
C LEU A 209 12.55 -19.74 3.56
N HIS A 210 13.10 -20.71 4.31
CA HIS A 210 12.58 -22.07 4.33
C HIS A 210 11.09 -22.12 4.71
N ASN A 211 10.72 -21.40 5.78
CA ASN A 211 9.35 -21.35 6.24
C ASN A 211 8.42 -20.57 5.30
N ILE A 212 8.92 -19.54 4.62
CA ILE A 212 8.20 -18.82 3.57
C ILE A 212 7.92 -19.75 2.38
N ASP A 213 8.89 -20.57 1.97
CA ASP A 213 8.68 -21.57 0.91
C ASP A 213 7.64 -22.62 1.30
N LEU A 214 7.63 -23.09 2.55
CA LEU A 214 6.57 -23.98 3.04
C LEU A 214 5.18 -23.33 2.93
N LEU A 215 5.06 -22.06 3.33
CA LEU A 215 3.83 -21.28 3.19
C LEU A 215 3.42 -21.11 1.73
N LEU A 216 4.33 -20.68 0.86
CA LEU A 216 4.05 -20.48 -0.56
C LEU A 216 3.55 -21.78 -1.19
N ASN A 217 4.22 -22.91 -0.94
CA ASN A 217 3.80 -24.21 -1.44
C ASN A 217 2.39 -24.60 -0.96
N ALA A 218 2.02 -24.29 0.28
CA ALA A 218 0.67 -24.54 0.78
C ALA A 218 -0.36 -23.57 0.18
N ILE A 219 -0.02 -22.29 0.02
CA ILE A 219 -0.88 -21.27 -0.59
C ILE A 219 -1.17 -21.61 -2.07
N HIS A 220 -0.17 -22.07 -2.82
CA HIS A 220 -0.36 -22.42 -4.23
C HIS A 220 -1.30 -23.62 -4.46
N LYS A 221 -1.49 -24.48 -3.46
CA LYS A 221 -2.45 -25.59 -3.48
C LYS A 221 -3.89 -25.16 -3.22
N GLN A 222 -4.10 -23.93 -2.78
CA GLN A 222 -5.43 -23.41 -2.47
C GLN A 222 -6.17 -22.93 -3.73
N PRO A 223 -7.53 -22.83 -3.69
CA PRO A 223 -8.32 -22.35 -4.81
C PRO A 223 -7.93 -20.94 -5.28
N ASP A 224 -8.00 -20.70 -6.59
CA ASP A 224 -7.66 -19.40 -7.18
C ASP A 224 -8.48 -18.24 -6.61
N SER A 225 -9.72 -18.50 -6.18
CA SER A 225 -10.62 -17.51 -5.58
C SER A 225 -10.11 -16.91 -4.27
N ILE A 226 -9.19 -17.57 -3.56
CA ILE A 226 -8.62 -17.07 -2.29
C ILE A 226 -7.10 -16.98 -2.31
N LYS A 227 -6.45 -17.51 -3.36
CA LYS A 227 -4.98 -17.55 -3.49
C LYS A 227 -4.36 -16.15 -3.42
N SER A 228 -4.89 -15.17 -4.16
CA SER A 228 -4.39 -13.79 -4.09
C SER A 228 -4.52 -13.19 -2.69
N ALA A 229 -5.60 -13.47 -1.95
CA ALA A 229 -5.78 -12.99 -0.58
C ALA A 229 -4.74 -13.56 0.39
N LEU A 230 -4.38 -14.84 0.24
CA LEU A 230 -3.32 -15.48 1.02
C LEU A 230 -1.92 -14.97 0.65
N LEU A 231 -1.63 -14.82 -0.64
CA LEU A 231 -0.36 -14.25 -1.13
C LEU A 231 -0.18 -12.80 -0.63
N LEU A 232 -1.23 -11.98 -0.69
CA LEU A 232 -1.20 -10.62 -0.14
C LEU A 232 -1.07 -10.61 1.40
N SER A 233 -1.59 -11.62 2.08
CA SER A 233 -1.39 -11.77 3.53
C SER A 233 0.08 -12.08 3.86
N LEU A 234 0.75 -12.88 3.01
CA LEU A 234 2.17 -13.15 3.10
C LEU A 234 3.00 -11.88 2.85
N THR A 235 2.73 -11.10 1.79
CA THR A 235 3.45 -9.85 1.53
C THR A 235 3.19 -8.78 2.60
N ALA A 236 1.98 -8.72 3.16
CA ALA A 236 1.67 -7.85 4.30
C ALA A 236 2.47 -8.21 5.56
N ALA A 237 2.88 -9.48 5.69
CA ALA A 237 3.61 -10.01 6.83
C ALA A 237 5.13 -10.04 6.62
N SER A 238 5.61 -10.10 5.38
CA SER A 238 7.01 -10.44 5.05
C SER A 238 8.03 -9.45 5.60
N GLY A 239 7.73 -8.15 5.64
CA GLY A 239 8.62 -7.18 6.28
C GLY A 239 8.85 -7.48 7.77
N GLN A 240 7.85 -8.04 8.47
CA GLN A 240 7.95 -8.45 9.87
C GLN A 240 8.67 -9.81 10.06
N MET A 241 8.81 -10.59 8.99
CA MET A 241 9.55 -11.85 8.96
C MET A 241 11.03 -11.66 8.60
N SER A 242 11.42 -10.44 8.24
CA SER A 242 12.73 -10.09 7.70
C SER A 242 13.71 -9.62 8.79
N LYS A 243 15.00 -9.51 8.42
CA LYS A 243 16.06 -8.88 9.22
C LYS A 243 15.89 -7.37 9.38
N MET A 244 14.85 -6.75 8.78
CA MET A 244 14.61 -5.30 8.84
C MET A 244 13.86 -4.84 10.11
N VAL A 245 13.45 -5.78 10.98
CA VAL A 245 12.71 -5.46 12.19
C VAL A 245 13.66 -4.95 13.27
N PHE A 246 13.70 -3.64 13.50
CA PHE A 246 14.56 -3.07 14.54
C PHE A 246 14.08 -3.38 15.96
N ALA A 247 15.01 -3.44 16.89
CA ALA A 247 14.70 -3.42 18.31
C ALA A 247 14.53 -1.99 18.82
N ILE A 248 13.43 -1.74 19.53
CA ILE A 248 13.23 -0.47 20.25
C ILE A 248 13.98 -0.57 21.58
N THR A 249 14.91 0.35 21.81
CA THR A 249 15.72 0.44 23.03
C THR A 249 15.69 1.86 23.58
N GLY A 250 15.89 2.02 24.90
CA GLY A 250 16.05 3.31 25.57
C GLY A 250 14.79 4.19 25.71
N ARG A 251 13.72 3.93 24.95
CA ARG A 251 12.41 4.60 25.05
C ARG A 251 11.27 3.62 24.83
N GLY A 252 10.20 3.71 25.61
CA GLY A 252 9.04 2.83 25.46
C GLY A 252 8.21 3.14 24.22
N LYS A 253 7.58 2.12 23.62
CA LYS A 253 6.83 2.19 22.36
C LYS A 253 5.67 3.20 22.36
N THR A 254 5.09 3.51 23.52
CA THR A 254 3.85 4.30 23.64
C THR A 254 3.98 5.59 24.43
N LYS A 255 5.02 5.78 25.26
CA LYS A 255 5.09 6.93 26.18
C LYS A 255 6.34 7.80 26.10
N SER A 256 7.30 7.51 25.22
CA SER A 256 8.60 8.22 25.17
C SER A 256 9.36 8.27 26.51
N GLU A 257 8.90 7.53 27.52
CA GLU A 257 9.54 7.41 28.82
C GLU A 257 10.76 6.50 28.68
N PRO A 258 11.89 6.82 29.36
CA PRO A 258 13.06 5.96 29.39
C PRO A 258 12.71 4.58 29.93
N THR A 259 13.08 3.54 29.19
CA THR A 259 12.87 2.16 29.63
C THR A 259 14.06 1.29 29.25
N ASN A 260 14.37 0.35 30.14
CA ASN A 260 15.34 -0.71 29.88
C ASN A 260 14.70 -1.91 29.14
N LYS A 261 13.39 -1.85 28.86
CA LYS A 261 12.68 -2.91 28.14
C LYS A 261 12.97 -2.82 26.64
N ILE A 262 13.61 -3.86 26.10
CA ILE A 262 13.68 -4.06 24.66
C ILE A 262 12.30 -4.49 24.15
N GLU A 263 11.79 -3.80 23.14
CA GLU A 263 10.50 -4.07 22.50
C GLU A 263 10.67 -4.32 20.99
N VAL A 264 9.74 -5.10 20.42
CA VAL A 264 9.72 -5.39 18.98
C VAL A 264 9.23 -4.16 18.22
N GLY A 265 10.11 -3.65 17.36
CA GLY A 265 9.81 -2.57 16.42
C GLY A 265 9.02 -3.03 15.19
N SER A 266 9.02 -2.17 14.19
CA SER A 266 8.51 -2.48 12.85
C SER A 266 9.69 -2.48 11.87
N TRP A 267 9.42 -2.44 10.58
CA TRP A 267 10.40 -2.11 9.56
C TRP A 267 10.11 -0.73 8.98
N VAL A 268 11.16 0.06 8.77
CA VAL A 268 11.06 1.44 8.25
C VAL A 268 10.85 1.45 6.73
N ILE A 269 10.87 2.62 6.09
CA ILE A 269 10.83 2.68 4.61
C ILE A 269 12.22 2.31 4.07
N GLY A 270 12.26 1.46 3.04
CA GLY A 270 13.49 0.93 2.46
C GLY A 270 13.91 -0.41 3.09
N TYR A 271 15.08 -0.88 2.67
CA TYR A 271 15.67 -2.18 3.01
C TYR A 271 16.79 -2.07 4.05
N TRP A 272 16.63 -1.14 5.00
CA TRP A 272 17.59 -1.00 6.09
C TRP A 272 17.53 -2.23 7.01
N ARG A 273 18.72 -2.78 7.30
CA ARG A 273 18.91 -3.93 8.21
C ARG A 273 19.66 -3.41 9.44
N PRO A 274 18.98 -3.23 10.59
CA PRO A 274 19.63 -2.80 11.82
C PRO A 274 20.60 -3.85 12.35
N THR A 275 21.67 -3.40 13.03
CA THR A 275 22.59 -4.30 13.74
C THR A 275 21.84 -5.10 14.81
N LEU A 276 21.07 -4.41 15.66
CA LEU A 276 20.17 -5.02 16.64
C LEU A 276 18.77 -5.22 16.05
N HIS A 277 18.44 -6.45 15.69
CA HIS A 277 17.21 -6.78 14.96
C HIS A 277 16.52 -8.04 15.48
N PHE A 278 15.23 -8.16 15.19
CA PHE A 278 14.44 -9.34 15.48
C PHE A 278 14.30 -10.24 14.27
N GLU A 279 14.48 -11.55 14.48
CA GLU A 279 13.83 -12.57 13.67
C GLU A 279 12.56 -13.03 14.38
N ILE A 280 11.46 -13.14 13.65
CA ILE A 280 10.14 -13.46 14.20
C ILE A 280 9.60 -14.70 13.52
N ASN A 281 8.92 -15.55 14.30
CA ASN A 281 8.31 -16.77 13.81
C ASN A 281 7.39 -16.48 12.61
N VAL A 282 7.72 -17.06 11.45
CA VAL A 282 7.05 -16.82 10.17
C VAL A 282 5.56 -17.13 10.23
N TRP A 283 5.16 -18.25 10.85
CA TRP A 283 3.73 -18.59 10.99
C TRP A 283 2.97 -17.52 11.76
N ASN A 284 3.54 -17.06 12.89
CA ASN A 284 2.91 -16.03 13.72
C ASN A 284 2.72 -14.70 12.98
N CYS A 285 3.69 -14.30 12.17
CA CYS A 285 3.59 -13.13 11.31
C CYS A 285 2.49 -13.30 10.25
N PHE A 286 2.48 -14.43 9.54
CA PHE A 286 1.51 -14.73 8.47
C PHE A 286 0.08 -14.80 9.01
N ILE A 287 -0.17 -15.66 9.99
CA ILE A 287 -1.52 -15.94 10.48
C ILE A 287 -2.17 -14.70 11.12
N LYS A 288 -1.35 -13.83 11.74
CA LYS A 288 -1.82 -12.54 12.27
C LYS A 288 -2.36 -11.64 11.16
N ARG A 289 -1.67 -11.56 10.02
CA ARG A 289 -2.12 -10.74 8.88
C ARG A 289 -3.31 -11.37 8.17
N ALA A 290 -3.29 -12.67 7.95
CA ALA A 290 -4.39 -13.39 7.33
C ALA A 290 -5.69 -13.32 8.15
N ASN A 291 -5.62 -13.50 9.48
CA ASN A 291 -6.79 -13.33 10.36
C ASN A 291 -7.27 -11.87 10.42
N SER A 292 -6.35 -10.90 10.34
CA SER A 292 -6.72 -9.48 10.24
C SER A 292 -7.49 -9.18 8.96
N LEU A 293 -7.10 -9.80 7.83
CA LEU A 293 -7.84 -9.70 6.57
C LEU A 293 -9.22 -10.34 6.69
N LEU A 294 -9.29 -11.59 7.15
CA LEU A 294 -10.55 -12.32 7.33
C LEU A 294 -11.53 -11.51 8.19
N LYS A 295 -11.05 -11.00 9.33
CA LYS A 295 -11.84 -10.14 10.21
C LYS A 295 -12.32 -8.88 9.49
N SER A 296 -11.43 -8.22 8.73
CA SER A 296 -11.78 -7.01 7.98
C SER A 296 -12.84 -7.27 6.90
N ILE A 297 -12.82 -8.44 6.25
CA ILE A 297 -13.83 -8.85 5.27
C ILE A 297 -15.16 -9.14 5.96
N GLN A 298 -15.15 -9.82 7.11
CA GLN A 298 -16.35 -10.15 7.87
C GLN A 298 -17.05 -8.89 8.44
N GLU A 299 -16.25 -7.89 8.84
CA GLU A 299 -16.71 -6.60 9.34
C GLU A 299 -17.04 -5.59 8.22
N ASP A 300 -16.75 -5.92 6.95
CA ASP A 300 -17.03 -5.02 5.84
C ASP A 300 -18.54 -4.85 5.64
N GLU A 301 -19.00 -3.60 5.73
CA GLU A 301 -20.41 -3.25 5.61
C GLU A 301 -20.87 -3.22 4.14
N PHE A 302 -19.93 -3.16 3.19
CA PHE A 302 -20.18 -3.04 1.75
C PHE A 302 -20.09 -4.38 1.02
N LYS A 303 -20.93 -5.35 1.40
CA LYS A 303 -20.94 -6.74 0.88
C LYS A 303 -21.43 -6.89 -0.57
N LYS A 304 -21.47 -5.81 -1.36
CA LYS A 304 -21.88 -5.84 -2.76
C LYS A 304 -20.77 -6.48 -3.59
N GLY A 305 -21.12 -7.49 -4.38
CA GLY A 305 -20.23 -8.00 -5.43
C GLY A 305 -20.20 -7.02 -6.60
N TYR A 306 -19.02 -6.79 -7.17
CA TYR A 306 -18.82 -5.91 -8.32
C TYR A 306 -18.47 -6.74 -9.55
N CYS A 307 -19.01 -6.37 -10.71
CA CYS A 307 -18.65 -6.97 -11.98
C CYS A 307 -17.26 -6.46 -12.39
N VAL A 308 -16.24 -7.32 -12.28
CA VAL A 308 -14.86 -7.01 -12.66
C VAL A 308 -14.61 -7.48 -14.09
N SER A 309 -14.10 -6.59 -14.95
CA SER A 309 -13.66 -6.93 -16.30
C SER A 309 -12.14 -6.71 -16.48
N LYS A 310 -11.58 -7.43 -17.45
CA LYS A 310 -10.22 -7.22 -17.97
C LYS A 310 -10.21 -6.33 -19.22
N LYS A 311 -11.33 -5.70 -19.57
CA LYS A 311 -11.47 -4.85 -20.76
C LYS A 311 -11.99 -3.48 -20.37
N LEU A 312 -11.28 -2.45 -20.82
CA LEU A 312 -11.63 -1.06 -20.55
C LEU A 312 -12.98 -0.72 -21.19
N THR A 313 -13.28 -1.27 -22.36
CA THR A 313 -14.56 -1.10 -23.07
C THR A 313 -15.77 -1.62 -22.31
N ASP A 314 -15.61 -2.63 -21.44
CA ASP A 314 -16.75 -3.16 -20.68
C ASP A 314 -17.20 -2.16 -19.62
N VAL A 315 -16.25 -1.50 -18.94
CA VAL A 315 -16.58 -0.43 -17.99
C VAL A 315 -17.21 0.75 -18.71
N ILE A 316 -16.62 1.20 -19.83
CA ILE A 316 -17.16 2.32 -20.62
C ILE A 316 -18.60 2.07 -21.07
N ASN A 317 -18.88 0.86 -21.57
CA ASN A 317 -20.19 0.48 -22.08
C ASN A 317 -21.14 -0.02 -20.99
N ASN A 318 -20.82 0.20 -19.71
CA ASN A 318 -21.66 -0.17 -18.57
C ASN A 318 -21.98 -1.67 -18.49
N LYS A 319 -21.03 -2.52 -18.92
CA LYS A 319 -21.07 -3.99 -18.81
C LYS A 319 -20.30 -4.51 -17.60
N ALA A 320 -19.48 -3.67 -16.98
CA ALA A 320 -18.71 -3.96 -15.78
C ALA A 320 -18.62 -2.73 -14.88
N ASP A 321 -18.52 -2.97 -13.57
CA ASP A 321 -18.35 -1.92 -12.57
C ASP A 321 -16.90 -1.45 -12.51
N VAL A 322 -15.94 -2.36 -12.72
CA VAL A 322 -14.52 -2.07 -12.53
C VAL A 322 -13.63 -2.83 -13.52
N ALA A 323 -12.55 -2.17 -13.98
CA ALA A 323 -11.44 -2.81 -14.66
C ALA A 323 -10.10 -2.26 -14.15
N ILE A 324 -9.20 -3.17 -13.78
CA ILE A 324 -7.88 -2.85 -13.22
C ILE A 324 -6.81 -3.49 -14.11
N PHE A 325 -5.80 -2.69 -14.49
CA PHE A 325 -4.75 -3.08 -15.43
C PHE A 325 -3.37 -2.96 -14.80
N GLN A 326 -2.53 -3.96 -15.06
CA GLN A 326 -1.10 -3.84 -14.88
C GLN A 326 -0.47 -3.28 -16.16
N GLY A 327 0.24 -2.15 -16.06
CA GLY A 327 0.98 -1.60 -17.19
C GLY A 327 1.27 -0.10 -17.09
N ASP A 328 1.92 0.40 -18.13
CA ASP A 328 2.14 1.84 -18.32
C ASP A 328 0.80 2.52 -18.67
N ASN A 329 0.38 3.48 -17.84
CA ASN A 329 -0.90 4.16 -18.03
C ASN A 329 -1.00 4.87 -19.39
N ARG A 330 0.11 5.37 -19.94
CA ARG A 330 0.14 6.05 -21.24
C ARG A 330 -0.22 5.10 -22.37
N LYS A 331 0.23 3.85 -22.28
CA LYS A 331 -0.08 2.80 -23.27
C LYS A 331 -1.50 2.26 -23.11
N VAL A 332 -1.94 2.02 -21.88
CA VAL A 332 -3.28 1.48 -21.62
C VAL A 332 -4.37 2.48 -22.03
N LEU A 333 -4.18 3.76 -21.71
CA LEU A 333 -5.16 4.81 -21.98
C LEU A 333 -5.24 5.25 -23.45
N ASN A 334 -4.29 4.85 -24.30
CA ASN A 334 -4.41 5.04 -25.76
C ASN A 334 -5.65 4.35 -26.34
N ASN A 335 -6.13 3.27 -25.69
CA ASN A 335 -7.35 2.57 -26.08
C ASN A 335 -8.61 3.13 -25.41
N CYS A 336 -8.49 4.17 -24.59
CA CYS A 336 -9.62 4.86 -23.99
C CYS A 336 -10.14 5.92 -24.96
N PRO A 337 -11.43 5.90 -25.37
CA PRO A 337 -12.02 6.95 -26.18
C PRO A 337 -11.92 8.32 -25.52
N ASP A 338 -11.97 9.35 -26.33
CA ASP A 338 -12.02 10.74 -25.88
C ASP A 338 -13.27 10.97 -25.01
N GLU A 339 -13.21 11.96 -24.13
CA GLU A 339 -14.39 12.48 -23.43
C GLU A 339 -15.24 11.43 -22.70
N THR A 340 -14.58 10.47 -22.06
CA THR A 340 -15.20 9.32 -21.41
C THR A 340 -15.19 9.42 -19.89
N ILE A 341 -14.14 10.00 -19.30
CA ILE A 341 -13.89 10.01 -17.87
C ILE A 341 -14.49 11.26 -17.22
N SER A 342 -15.24 11.09 -16.13
CA SER A 342 -15.85 12.21 -15.40
C SER A 342 -14.88 12.79 -14.36
N LEU A 343 -14.12 11.94 -13.68
CA LEU A 343 -13.11 12.33 -12.68
C LEU A 343 -11.84 11.49 -12.83
N ILE A 344 -10.69 12.15 -12.93
CA ILE A 344 -9.39 11.53 -12.68
C ILE A 344 -8.97 11.92 -11.26
N LEU A 345 -8.84 10.95 -10.36
CA LEU A 345 -8.45 11.16 -8.96
C LEU A 345 -7.19 10.35 -8.69
N THR A 346 -6.05 11.03 -8.51
CA THR A 346 -4.74 10.35 -8.59
C THR A 346 -3.65 11.01 -7.77
N ASP A 347 -2.69 10.19 -7.32
CA ASP A 347 -1.45 10.59 -6.62
C ASP A 347 -0.21 10.07 -7.37
N PRO A 348 0.23 10.75 -8.45
CA PRO A 348 1.40 10.29 -9.19
C PRO A 348 2.68 10.45 -8.36
N PRO A 349 3.72 9.65 -8.64
CA PRO A 349 5.01 9.75 -7.95
C PRO A 349 5.58 11.16 -7.99
N HIS A 350 5.75 11.82 -6.84
CA HIS A 350 6.30 13.18 -6.82
C HIS A 350 7.81 13.17 -7.07
N SER A 351 8.24 13.29 -8.32
CA SER A 351 9.65 13.44 -8.72
C SER A 351 10.59 12.46 -7.97
N ASP A 352 11.58 12.97 -7.23
CA ASP A 352 12.63 12.21 -6.57
C ASP A 352 12.25 11.68 -5.17
N ARG A 353 10.97 11.56 -4.83
CA ARG A 353 10.61 11.25 -3.43
C ARG A 353 10.68 9.76 -3.09
N ILE A 354 9.99 8.91 -3.85
CA ILE A 354 9.74 7.51 -3.47
C ILE A 354 9.83 6.58 -4.72
N PRO A 355 10.80 5.64 -4.77
CA PRO A 355 10.87 4.64 -5.85
C PRO A 355 9.96 3.44 -5.52
N TYR A 356 8.69 3.50 -5.95
CA TYR A 356 7.64 2.56 -5.55
C TYR A 356 7.90 1.12 -6.03
N LEU A 357 8.35 0.92 -7.27
CA LEU A 357 8.67 -0.43 -7.76
C LEU A 357 9.83 -1.05 -6.98
N GLU A 358 10.91 -0.31 -6.75
CA GLU A 358 12.08 -0.82 -5.99
C GLU A 358 11.68 -1.18 -4.55
N LEU A 359 10.84 -0.36 -3.91
CA LEU A 359 10.36 -0.59 -2.57
C LEU A 359 9.43 -1.81 -2.45
N SER A 360 8.62 -2.07 -3.47
CA SER A 360 7.69 -3.21 -3.51
C SER A 360 8.28 -4.48 -4.11
N GLU A 361 9.52 -4.43 -4.61
CA GLU A 361 10.16 -5.55 -5.30
C GLU A 361 10.29 -6.81 -4.45
N MET A 362 10.54 -6.70 -3.15
CA MET A 362 10.49 -7.88 -2.26
C MET A 362 9.10 -8.52 -2.25
N TRP A 363 8.02 -7.74 -2.31
CA TRP A 363 6.68 -8.30 -2.40
C TRP A 363 6.45 -8.95 -3.74
N ASN A 364 6.76 -8.26 -4.84
CA ASN A 364 6.61 -8.78 -6.20
C ASN A 364 7.40 -10.09 -6.39
N CYS A 365 8.63 -10.18 -5.86
CA CYS A 365 9.45 -11.38 -5.90
C CYS A 365 8.81 -12.55 -5.15
N LEU A 366 8.26 -12.32 -3.94
CA LEU A 366 7.62 -13.36 -3.13
C LEU A 366 6.36 -13.94 -3.77
N ILE A 367 5.64 -13.17 -4.58
CA ILE A 367 4.40 -13.61 -5.24
C ILE A 367 4.58 -13.90 -6.74
N ASP A 368 5.84 -14.06 -7.18
CA ASP A 368 6.22 -14.36 -8.55
C ASP A 368 5.61 -13.40 -9.60
N LYS A 369 5.76 -12.11 -9.34
CA LYS A 369 5.41 -11.04 -10.27
C LYS A 369 6.65 -10.29 -10.70
N GLU A 370 6.75 -9.97 -11.98
CA GLU A 370 7.86 -9.21 -12.54
C GLU A 370 7.41 -7.78 -12.86
N PRO A 371 7.92 -6.77 -12.13
CA PRO A 371 7.64 -5.38 -12.45
C PRO A 371 8.53 -4.87 -13.59
N ASP A 372 7.96 -4.03 -14.46
CA ASP A 372 8.71 -3.36 -15.52
C ASP A 372 9.26 -2.01 -15.02
N PHE A 373 10.49 -2.05 -14.51
CA PHE A 373 11.20 -0.85 -14.05
C PHE A 373 11.49 0.17 -15.16
N SER A 374 11.47 -0.22 -16.44
CA SER A 374 11.80 0.67 -17.54
C SER A 374 10.68 1.68 -17.84
N GLN A 375 9.43 1.29 -17.57
CA GLN A 375 8.25 2.10 -17.87
C GLN A 375 7.72 2.88 -16.65
N GLU A 376 8.32 2.70 -15.46
CA GLU A 376 7.93 3.46 -14.27
C GLU A 376 8.20 4.96 -14.47
N ILE A 377 7.16 5.78 -14.29
CA ILE A 377 7.29 7.23 -14.25
C ILE A 377 7.83 7.61 -12.87
N VAL A 378 9.13 7.91 -12.80
CA VAL A 378 9.83 8.19 -11.52
C VAL A 378 11.12 8.96 -11.77
N VAL A 379 11.61 9.69 -10.77
CA VAL A 379 13.01 10.10 -10.70
C VAL A 379 13.74 9.17 -9.72
N SER A 380 14.67 8.36 -10.22
CA SER A 380 15.39 7.38 -9.41
C SER A 380 16.82 7.81 -9.13
N ASN A 381 17.28 7.56 -7.89
CA ASN A 381 18.69 7.71 -7.51
C ASN A 381 19.55 6.54 -8.02
N ALA A 382 18.92 5.46 -8.49
CA ALA A 382 19.60 4.39 -9.18
C ALA A 382 20.02 4.85 -10.57
N ARG A 383 21.27 5.30 -10.69
CA ARG A 383 21.84 5.81 -11.96
C ARG A 383 21.71 4.81 -13.11
N SER A 384 21.82 3.51 -12.82
CA SER A 384 21.65 2.43 -13.79
C SER A 384 20.25 2.34 -14.40
N ARG A 385 19.23 2.93 -13.77
CA ARG A 385 17.87 3.01 -14.34
C ARG A 385 17.71 4.12 -15.37
N GLY A 386 18.62 5.08 -15.43
CA GLY A 386 18.55 6.19 -16.38
C GLY A 386 17.32 7.10 -16.23
N LYS A 387 16.63 7.06 -15.08
CA LYS A 387 15.37 7.79 -14.82
C LYS A 387 15.63 9.13 -14.12
N ASN A 388 15.69 10.20 -14.89
CA ASN A 388 15.98 11.56 -14.40
C ASN A 388 14.78 12.52 -14.52
N LYS A 389 14.94 13.77 -14.05
CA LYS A 389 13.88 14.80 -14.08
C LYS A 389 13.34 15.06 -15.50
N ASN A 390 14.20 15.06 -16.52
CA ASN A 390 13.76 15.29 -17.91
C ASN A 390 12.89 14.14 -18.42
N ASN A 391 13.27 12.88 -18.14
CA ASN A 391 12.41 11.74 -18.48
C ASN A 391 11.06 11.89 -17.77
N TYR A 392 11.08 12.09 -16.46
CA TYR A 392 9.88 12.21 -15.66
C TYR A 392 8.94 13.34 -16.14
N VAL A 393 9.47 14.53 -16.47
CA VAL A 393 8.67 15.63 -17.04
C VAL A 393 8.04 15.20 -18.36
N ASN A 394 8.82 14.64 -19.30
CA ASN A 394 8.29 14.20 -20.59
C ASN A 394 7.19 13.14 -20.45
N GLU A 395 7.41 12.12 -19.61
CA GLU A 395 6.46 11.03 -19.38
C GLU A 395 5.19 11.54 -18.67
N MET A 396 5.31 12.47 -17.72
CA MET A 396 4.15 13.09 -17.08
C MET A 396 3.39 14.04 -18.02
N THR A 397 4.07 14.78 -18.90
CA THR A 397 3.41 15.62 -19.91
C THR A 397 2.59 14.78 -20.89
N GLU A 398 3.14 13.65 -21.35
CA GLU A 398 2.41 12.68 -22.20
C GLU A 398 1.15 12.15 -21.49
N PHE A 399 1.28 11.81 -20.20
CA PHE A 399 0.13 11.45 -19.37
C PHE A 399 -0.89 12.59 -19.27
N MET A 400 -0.47 13.82 -19.01
CA MET A 400 -1.37 14.98 -18.89
C MET A 400 -2.11 15.28 -20.18
N GLN A 401 -1.48 15.13 -21.35
CA GLN A 401 -2.14 15.23 -22.65
C GLN A 401 -3.23 14.16 -22.81
N THR A 402 -2.91 12.92 -22.42
CA THR A 402 -3.87 11.80 -22.43
C THR A 402 -5.04 12.05 -21.48
N ALA A 403 -4.77 12.54 -20.27
CA ALA A 403 -5.76 12.89 -19.27
C ALA A 403 -6.76 13.94 -19.80
N THR A 404 -6.28 15.00 -20.45
CA THR A 404 -7.12 16.03 -21.05
C THR A 404 -8.00 15.49 -22.18
N ARG A 405 -7.45 14.61 -23.02
CA ARG A 405 -8.19 13.99 -24.11
C ARG A 405 -9.37 13.15 -23.60
N ILE A 406 -9.13 12.28 -22.61
CA ILE A 406 -10.14 11.32 -22.12
C ILE A 406 -11.14 11.93 -21.14
N LEU A 407 -10.85 13.08 -20.52
CA LEU A 407 -11.81 13.79 -19.68
C LEU A 407 -12.99 14.31 -20.51
N LYS A 408 -14.20 14.14 -19.98
CA LYS A 408 -15.42 14.78 -20.51
C LYS A 408 -15.30 16.31 -20.45
N PRO A 409 -16.00 17.06 -21.31
CA PRO A 409 -16.23 18.50 -21.10
C PRO A 409 -16.79 18.73 -19.68
N GLY A 410 -16.19 19.66 -18.94
CA GLY A 410 -16.51 19.90 -17.52
C GLY A 410 -15.92 18.89 -16.53
N GLY A 411 -15.29 17.81 -17.01
CA GLY A 411 -14.65 16.77 -16.20
C GLY A 411 -13.45 17.29 -15.41
N ILE A 412 -13.16 16.64 -14.29
CA ILE A 412 -12.20 17.13 -13.29
C ILE A 412 -10.99 16.21 -13.18
N LEU A 413 -9.80 16.81 -13.07
CA LEU A 413 -8.59 16.17 -12.58
C LEU A 413 -8.32 16.67 -11.15
N ALA A 414 -8.43 15.77 -10.19
CA ALA A 414 -8.04 15.97 -8.80
C ALA A 414 -6.69 15.28 -8.55
N LEU A 415 -5.65 16.10 -8.41
CA LEU A 415 -4.25 15.68 -8.32
C LEU A 415 -3.74 15.87 -6.89
N PHE A 416 -3.39 14.77 -6.21
CA PHE A 416 -2.65 14.87 -4.97
C PHE A 416 -1.19 15.26 -5.27
N PHE A 417 -0.68 16.23 -4.53
CA PHE A 417 0.66 16.76 -4.76
C PHE A 417 1.31 17.29 -3.49
N ASN A 418 2.59 17.04 -3.33
CA ASN A 418 3.39 17.62 -2.26
C ASN A 418 4.85 17.84 -2.72
N ALA A 419 5.28 19.09 -2.66
CA ALA A 419 6.63 19.53 -2.99
C ALA A 419 7.20 20.42 -1.89
N ARG A 420 8.49 20.22 -1.57
CA ARG A 420 9.21 20.93 -0.50
C ARG A 420 9.91 22.21 -0.96
N ASP A 421 10.12 22.37 -2.25
CA ASP A 421 10.94 23.41 -2.85
C ASP A 421 10.24 24.04 -4.06
N ALA A 422 10.64 25.27 -4.38
CA ALA A 422 10.12 26.06 -5.49
C ALA A 422 10.21 25.33 -6.83
N ASP A 423 11.35 24.66 -7.09
CA ASP A 423 11.63 23.94 -8.33
C ASP A 423 10.63 22.79 -8.57
N SER A 424 10.20 22.15 -7.50
CA SER A 424 9.17 21.11 -7.52
C SER A 424 7.77 21.69 -7.70
N TRP A 425 7.49 22.95 -7.36
CA TRP A 425 6.23 23.60 -7.72
C TRP A 425 6.23 24.14 -9.16
N GLN A 426 7.37 24.62 -9.64
CA GLN A 426 7.55 24.99 -11.05
C GLN A 426 7.31 23.80 -11.98
N PHE A 427 7.63 22.59 -11.52
CA PHE A 427 7.32 21.34 -12.23
C PHE A 427 5.85 21.23 -12.66
N LEU A 428 4.86 21.63 -11.84
CA LEU A 428 3.44 21.56 -12.24
C LEU A 428 3.13 22.43 -13.47
N LYS A 429 3.83 23.56 -13.61
CA LYS A 429 3.72 24.44 -14.78
C LYS A 429 4.36 23.82 -16.03
N GLU A 430 5.36 22.96 -15.85
CA GLU A 430 6.04 22.26 -16.95
C GLU A 430 5.24 21.06 -17.46
N VAL A 431 4.61 20.27 -16.56
CA VAL A 431 3.86 19.06 -16.96
C VAL A 431 2.43 19.33 -17.40
N ILE A 432 1.85 20.45 -16.98
CA ILE A 432 0.57 20.96 -17.49
C ILE A 432 0.88 22.25 -18.24
N PRO A 433 1.37 22.16 -19.49
CA PRO A 433 1.76 23.34 -20.26
C PRO A 433 0.56 24.23 -20.55
N SER A 434 0.80 25.50 -20.86
CA SER A 434 -0.25 26.52 -21.01
C SER A 434 -1.23 26.25 -22.16
N ASP A 435 -0.82 25.45 -23.13
CA ASP A 435 -1.64 24.98 -24.25
C ASP A 435 -2.47 23.73 -23.90
N ASN A 436 -2.23 23.12 -22.74
CA ASN A 436 -3.10 22.10 -22.20
C ASN A 436 -4.43 22.76 -21.80
N GLN A 437 -5.55 22.25 -22.31
CA GLN A 437 -6.88 22.84 -22.12
C GLN A 437 -7.36 22.79 -20.66
N LEU A 438 -6.67 22.08 -19.76
CA LEU A 438 -7.01 21.99 -18.34
C LEU A 438 -6.84 23.32 -17.61
N GLN A 439 -7.95 23.84 -17.07
CA GLN A 439 -7.97 25.06 -16.28
C GLN A 439 -7.77 24.76 -14.80
N PHE A 440 -6.77 25.39 -14.18
CA PHE A 440 -6.61 25.33 -12.72
C PHE A 440 -7.76 26.07 -12.03
N ARG A 441 -8.50 25.38 -11.16
CA ARG A 441 -9.64 25.94 -10.42
C ARG A 441 -9.29 26.32 -8.98
N GLY A 442 -8.31 25.66 -8.41
CA GLY A 442 -7.82 25.91 -7.05
C GLY A 442 -7.25 24.67 -6.40
N LEU A 443 -6.93 24.79 -5.12
CA LEU A 443 -6.37 23.73 -4.30
C LEU A 443 -6.80 23.86 -2.84
N PHE A 444 -6.69 22.76 -2.08
CA PHE A 444 -6.83 22.77 -0.63
C PHE A 444 -5.82 21.81 0.02
N PRO A 445 -5.39 22.07 1.27
CA PRO A 445 -4.52 21.16 1.99
C PRO A 445 -5.27 19.90 2.47
N MET A 446 -4.64 18.76 2.31
CA MET A 446 -5.08 17.46 2.82
C MET A 446 -4.18 17.05 3.99
N ASN A 447 -4.77 16.94 5.18
CA ASN A 447 -4.09 16.47 6.37
C ASN A 447 -3.99 14.94 6.36
N TYR A 448 -2.92 14.38 6.94
CA TYR A 448 -2.83 12.93 7.18
C TYR A 448 -3.44 12.55 8.53
N SER A 449 -3.93 11.31 8.64
CA SER A 449 -4.47 10.78 9.89
C SER A 449 -3.41 10.53 10.98
N ALA A 450 -2.15 10.42 10.56
CA ALA A 450 -0.98 10.28 11.42
C ALA A 450 0.27 10.72 10.64
N ASN A 451 1.19 11.40 11.31
CA ASN A 451 2.47 11.76 10.72
C ASN A 451 3.35 10.51 10.56
N SER A 452 4.17 10.49 9.51
CA SER A 452 5.25 9.52 9.36
C SER A 452 6.40 9.84 10.32
N VAL A 453 7.19 8.82 10.68
CA VAL A 453 8.41 8.99 11.51
C VAL A 453 9.34 10.09 10.96
N ILE A 454 9.39 10.27 9.63
CA ILE A 454 10.20 11.30 8.97
C ILE A 454 9.59 12.71 9.15
N GLN A 455 8.25 12.83 9.15
CA GLN A 455 7.56 14.09 9.42
C GLN A 455 7.69 14.51 10.89
N ASP A 456 7.70 13.55 11.83
CA ASP A 456 7.86 13.84 13.26
C ASP A 456 9.31 14.12 13.67
N SER A 457 10.29 13.56 12.95
CA SER A 457 11.72 13.66 13.32
C SER A 457 12.50 14.79 12.63
N ARG A 458 12.00 15.36 11.51
CA ARG A 458 12.71 16.42 10.76
C ARG A 458 12.05 17.79 10.94
N LYS A 459 12.81 18.78 11.42
CA LYS A 459 12.42 20.20 11.45
C LYS A 459 12.12 20.64 10.00
N GLY A 460 10.90 21.15 9.73
CA GLY A 460 10.47 21.55 8.37
C GLY A 460 9.83 20.46 7.51
N GLY A 461 9.50 19.28 8.06
CA GLY A 461 8.71 18.27 7.33
C GLY A 461 7.33 18.81 6.97
N LEU A 462 6.99 18.84 5.67
CA LEU A 462 5.62 19.14 5.23
C LEU A 462 4.63 18.15 5.86
N LYS A 463 3.68 18.70 6.62
CA LYS A 463 2.72 17.94 7.42
C LYS A 463 1.51 17.50 6.60
N ASN A 464 1.27 18.17 5.47
CA ASN A 464 0.09 18.01 4.63
C ASN A 464 0.50 17.85 3.16
N ASP A 465 -0.33 17.17 2.38
CA ASP A 465 -0.30 17.25 0.91
C ASP A 465 -1.32 18.31 0.46
N PHE A 466 -1.32 18.65 -0.83
CA PHE A 466 -2.35 19.47 -1.46
C PHE A 466 -3.13 18.62 -2.45
N VAL A 467 -4.42 18.92 -2.58
CA VAL A 467 -5.24 18.45 -3.70
C VAL A 467 -5.42 19.60 -4.67
N LEU A 468 -4.87 19.47 -5.87
CA LEU A 468 -5.03 20.46 -6.94
C LEU A 468 -6.19 20.04 -7.83
N ILE A 469 -7.02 21.02 -8.18
CA ILE A 469 -8.23 20.80 -8.96
C ILE A 469 -8.06 21.51 -10.30
N TYR A 470 -8.05 20.70 -11.36
CA TYR A 470 -8.08 21.16 -12.74
C TYR A 470 -9.39 20.71 -13.39
N GLN A 471 -9.88 21.48 -14.35
CA GLN A 471 -11.13 21.17 -15.06
C GLN A 471 -10.95 21.33 -16.56
N LYS A 472 -11.52 20.39 -17.33
CA LYS A 472 -11.62 20.51 -18.78
C LYS A 472 -12.78 21.46 -19.15
N PRO A 473 -12.59 22.41 -20.07
CA PRO A 473 -13.63 23.33 -20.49
C PRO A 473 -14.83 22.64 -21.15
N GLY A 474 -15.99 23.30 -21.13
CA GLY A 474 -17.10 23.03 -22.06
C GLY A 474 -18.43 22.59 -21.44
N ASN A 475 -18.46 22.20 -20.16
CA ASN A 475 -19.70 21.96 -19.42
C ASN A 475 -19.50 22.10 -17.90
N GLU A 476 -19.04 23.27 -17.46
CA GLU A 476 -18.66 23.47 -16.07
C GLU A 476 -19.88 23.45 -15.13
N ASP A 477 -19.91 22.46 -14.24
CA ASP A 477 -20.86 22.45 -13.12
C ASP A 477 -20.36 23.37 -12.01
N ASN A 478 -20.85 24.61 -12.01
CA ASN A 478 -20.48 25.61 -11.01
C ASN A 478 -20.84 25.19 -9.57
N ILE A 479 -21.83 24.31 -9.37
CA ILE A 479 -22.24 23.89 -8.02
C ILE A 479 -21.16 23.01 -7.39
N LYS A 480 -20.61 22.05 -8.15
CA LYS A 480 -19.52 21.18 -7.68
C LYS A 480 -18.31 21.99 -7.23
N LEU A 481 -17.97 23.04 -7.99
CA LEU A 481 -16.85 23.92 -7.66
C LEU A 481 -17.12 24.81 -6.46
N MET A 482 -18.34 25.36 -6.32
CA MET A 482 -18.73 26.14 -5.15
C MET A 482 -18.65 25.33 -3.85
N LEU A 483 -18.83 24.01 -3.89
CA LEU A 483 -18.61 23.15 -2.72
C LEU A 483 -17.14 23.08 -2.33
N LEU A 484 -16.23 22.99 -3.32
CA LEU A 484 -14.79 23.00 -3.06
C LEU A 484 -14.31 24.35 -2.51
N GLU A 485 -14.86 25.46 -2.99
CA GLU A 485 -14.54 26.81 -2.49
C GLU A 485 -14.89 27.01 -1.00
N LYS A 486 -15.78 26.18 -0.46
CA LYS A 486 -16.14 26.18 0.97
C LYS A 486 -15.21 25.32 1.83
N LEU A 487 -14.26 24.60 1.23
CA LEU A 487 -13.31 23.81 1.99
C LEU A 487 -12.36 24.72 2.78
N PRO A 488 -12.00 24.33 4.02
CA PRO A 488 -11.04 25.08 4.81
C PRO A 488 -9.70 25.23 4.08
N ASN A 489 -9.19 26.47 4.03
CA ASN A 489 -7.94 26.83 3.34
C ASN A 489 -7.93 26.53 1.84
N TRP A 490 -9.09 26.58 1.18
CA TRP A 490 -9.16 26.65 -0.28
C TRP A 490 -8.43 27.88 -0.81
N SER A 491 -7.64 27.70 -1.88
CA SER A 491 -6.89 28.75 -2.56
C SER A 491 -7.08 28.66 -4.07
N LYS A 492 -7.21 29.81 -4.74
CA LYS A 492 -7.17 29.92 -6.21
C LYS A 492 -5.76 30.16 -6.75
N GLU A 493 -4.78 30.23 -5.86
CA GLU A 493 -3.37 30.47 -6.19
C GLU A 493 -2.53 29.28 -5.74
N ILE A 494 -1.59 28.88 -6.60
CA ILE A 494 -0.56 27.90 -6.25
C ILE A 494 0.37 28.54 -5.21
N PRO A 495 0.76 27.85 -4.12
CA PRO A 495 1.57 28.45 -3.07
C PRO A 495 2.89 28.95 -3.65
N ASP A 496 3.20 30.23 -3.41
CA ASP A 496 4.48 30.81 -3.79
C ASP A 496 5.54 30.41 -2.75
N ILE A 497 6.16 29.25 -2.96
CA ILE A 497 7.28 28.80 -2.12
C ILE A 497 8.55 29.46 -2.63
N HIS A 498 8.67 30.78 -2.50
CA HIS A 498 9.98 31.41 -2.58
C HIS A 498 10.83 30.93 -1.41
N SER A 499 11.99 30.35 -1.76
CA SER A 499 13.01 29.74 -0.90
C SER A 499 13.22 30.51 0.41
N LYS A 500 12.86 29.88 1.54
CA LYS A 500 13.37 30.24 2.86
C LYS A 500 14.49 29.31 3.28
#